data_AF-A0A418ZY91-F1
#
_entry.id   AF-A0A418ZY91-F1
#
_cell.length_a   1.000
_cell.length_b   1.000
_cell.length_c   1.000
_cell.angle_alpha   90.00
_cell.angle_beta   90.00
_cell.angle_gamma   90.00
#
_symmetry.space_group_name_H-M   'P 1'
#
loop_
_entity.id
_entity.type
_entity.pdbx_description
1 polymer ?
#
loop_
_entity_poly.entity_id
_entity_poly.type
_entity_poly.pdbx_seq_one_letter_code
_entity_poly.pdbx_strand_id
1 'polypeptide(L)'
;MRSIAFAAALAAFGAGALPASAEVTPRAGNLDPRVRYAQWVDGQVYRVQTQLGRVTSVEFGPDEQITSVVAGDTVSFNFDAIPGGNAFVMKPTTAGAATNINVYTNKRQYYFEVSESRAAQFSVVRFTYPRGSGTPANRQVARGPLNYDYGGSVVNSTTPTEVWDDGAFTYFRFRRNGEMPAIFKVTAGRESTVNSQTMPDGVVRVTGVSPFWVLRLGETESTIGMMKAVRLVQ
;
A
#
# COMPACT_ATOMS: atom_id res chain seq x y z
N MET A 1 17.59 75.58 6.91
CA MET A 1 17.41 74.49 5.92
C MET A 1 18.07 73.23 6.46
N ARG A 2 17.31 72.12 6.55
CA ARG A 2 17.74 70.70 6.56
C ARG A 2 18.53 70.23 7.80
N SER A 3 18.27 69.10 8.45
CA SER A 3 17.42 67.93 8.17
C SER A 3 17.39 67.06 9.44
N ILE A 4 16.21 66.66 9.91
CA ILE A 4 16.02 65.71 11.01
C ILE A 4 16.13 64.30 10.41
N ALA A 5 17.13 63.52 10.83
CA ALA A 5 17.26 62.12 10.43
C ALA A 5 16.58 61.22 11.47
N PHE A 6 15.45 60.64 11.09
CA PHE A 6 14.72 59.62 11.85
C PHE A 6 15.38 58.26 11.59
N ALA A 7 16.08 57.70 12.58
CA ALA A 7 16.58 56.32 12.51
C ALA A 7 15.46 55.36 12.95
N ALA A 8 14.76 54.77 11.98
CA ALA A 8 13.82 53.69 12.24
C ALA A 8 14.58 52.38 12.40
N ALA A 9 14.61 51.84 13.62
CA ALA A 9 15.13 50.51 13.90
C ALA A 9 14.15 49.46 13.35
N LEU A 10 14.53 48.80 12.25
CA LEU A 10 13.79 47.67 11.70
C LEU A 10 14.16 46.41 12.50
N ALA A 11 13.37 46.09 13.53
CA ALA A 11 13.49 44.82 14.23
C ALA A 11 12.96 43.70 13.31
N ALA A 12 13.87 42.99 12.65
CA ALA A 12 13.55 41.78 11.91
C ALA A 12 13.14 40.68 12.89
N PHE A 13 11.83 40.50 13.08
CA PHE A 13 11.28 39.31 13.72
C PHE A 13 11.57 38.10 12.82
N GLY A 14 12.66 37.39 13.13
CA GLY A 14 12.91 36.07 12.57
C GLY A 14 11.83 35.12 13.05
N ALA A 15 10.81 34.90 12.23
CA ALA A 15 9.87 33.81 12.42
C ALA A 15 10.66 32.50 12.27
N GLY A 16 11.09 31.94 13.39
CA GLY A 16 11.64 30.59 13.43
C GLY A 16 10.57 29.65 12.90
N ALA A 17 10.80 29.09 11.70
CA ALA A 17 9.99 28.00 11.19
C ALA A 17 10.13 26.84 12.18
N LEU A 18 9.12 26.63 13.02
CA LEU A 18 9.03 25.42 13.82
C LEU A 18 9.09 24.24 12.85
N PRO A 19 9.90 23.20 13.11
CA PRO A 19 9.86 22.01 12.30
C PRO A 19 8.42 21.49 12.35
N ALA A 20 7.73 21.53 11.22
CA ALA A 20 6.47 20.84 11.09
C ALA A 20 6.80 19.36 11.27
N SER A 21 6.47 18.78 12.43
CA SER A 21 6.47 17.33 12.59
C SER A 21 5.49 16.77 11.58
N ALA A 22 6.01 16.42 10.41
CA ALA A 22 5.23 16.13 9.21
C ALA A 22 4.40 14.84 9.34
N GLU A 23 4.65 14.03 10.37
CA GLU A 23 3.99 12.74 10.58
C GLU A 23 3.11 12.75 11.84
N VAL A 24 1.88 12.25 11.72
CA VAL A 24 0.89 12.19 12.78
C VAL A 24 0.86 10.80 13.40
N THR A 25 1.02 10.73 14.72
CA THR A 25 0.78 9.49 15.48
C THR A 25 -0.71 9.40 15.84
N PRO A 26 -1.45 8.36 15.40
CA PRO A 26 -2.85 8.13 15.77
C PRO A 26 -3.04 8.17 17.29
N ARG A 27 -4.10 8.79 17.79
CA ARG A 27 -4.35 8.97 19.24
C ARG A 27 -4.92 7.70 19.88
N ALA A 28 -4.59 7.44 21.14
CA ALA A 28 -5.14 6.31 21.90
C ALA A 28 -6.64 6.48 22.16
N GLY A 29 -7.42 5.40 22.03
CA GLY A 29 -8.82 5.35 22.39
C GLY A 29 -9.03 5.27 23.91
N ASN A 30 -10.23 5.62 24.35
CA ASN A 30 -10.57 5.69 25.79
C ASN A 30 -10.77 4.30 26.43
N LEU A 31 -11.19 3.29 25.65
CA LEU A 31 -11.48 1.95 26.16
C LEU A 31 -10.23 1.04 26.17
N ASP A 32 -9.43 1.10 25.10
CA ASP A 32 -8.17 0.37 24.99
C ASP A 32 -7.17 1.26 24.21
N PRO A 33 -5.99 1.59 24.77
CA PRO A 33 -5.02 2.47 24.14
C PRO A 33 -4.34 1.88 22.89
N ARG A 34 -4.51 0.57 22.64
CA ARG A 34 -4.06 -0.11 21.41
C ARG A 34 -5.03 0.09 20.25
N VAL A 35 -6.28 0.49 20.52
CA VAL A 35 -7.21 0.96 19.49
C VAL A 35 -6.94 2.45 19.30
N ARG A 36 -6.45 2.82 18.12
CA ARG A 36 -6.03 4.17 17.80
C ARG A 36 -6.98 4.84 16.82
N TYR A 37 -7.03 6.16 16.89
CA TYR A 37 -7.86 6.99 16.05
C TYR A 37 -7.03 8.10 15.40
N ALA A 38 -7.16 8.26 14.09
CA ALA A 38 -6.57 9.37 13.35
C ALA A 38 -7.65 10.07 12.53
N GLN A 39 -7.59 11.39 12.47
CA GLN A 39 -8.40 12.12 11.51
C GLN A 39 -7.71 12.07 10.16
N TRP A 40 -8.44 11.67 9.11
CA TRP A 40 -7.88 11.71 7.77
C TRP A 40 -7.73 13.15 7.29
N VAL A 41 -6.55 13.45 6.75
CA VAL A 41 -6.12 14.68 6.10
C VAL A 41 -5.36 14.30 4.84
N ASP A 42 -5.64 14.98 3.73
CA ASP A 42 -4.95 14.74 2.46
C ASP A 42 -3.45 15.05 2.58
N GLY A 43 -2.62 14.21 1.96
CA GLY A 43 -1.15 14.32 2.02
C GLY A 43 -0.50 14.02 3.38
N GLN A 44 -1.28 13.67 4.41
CA GLN A 44 -0.74 13.40 5.75
C GLN A 44 -0.13 11.99 5.83
N VAL A 45 1.08 11.91 6.41
CA VAL A 45 1.73 10.64 6.76
C VAL A 45 1.35 10.24 8.19
N TYR A 46 0.98 8.99 8.40
CA TYR A 46 0.59 8.44 9.70
C TYR A 46 1.60 7.41 10.21
N ARG A 47 2.11 7.61 11.43
CA ARG A 47 2.99 6.64 12.07
C ARG A 47 2.19 5.47 12.60
N VAL A 48 2.57 4.24 12.29
CA VAL A 48 1.94 3.01 12.78
C VAL A 48 2.98 2.14 13.48
N GLN A 49 2.75 1.87 14.76
CA GLN A 49 3.61 1.02 15.57
C GLN A 49 3.08 -0.41 15.58
N THR A 50 3.90 -1.33 15.11
CA THR A 50 3.62 -2.77 15.04
C THR A 50 4.49 -3.53 16.05
N GLN A 51 4.17 -4.80 16.30
CA GLN A 51 4.93 -5.65 17.22
C GLN A 51 5.07 -7.06 16.65
N LEU A 52 6.27 -7.63 16.78
CA LEU A 52 6.56 -9.00 16.35
C LEU A 52 5.58 -10.01 16.99
N GLY A 53 5.09 -10.94 16.15
CA GLY A 53 4.12 -11.96 16.57
C GLY A 53 2.68 -11.47 16.67
N ARG A 54 2.40 -10.19 16.41
CA ARG A 54 1.05 -9.61 16.46
C ARG A 54 0.64 -9.00 15.12
N VAL A 55 -0.67 -8.98 14.87
CA VAL A 55 -1.26 -8.34 13.70
C VAL A 55 -1.73 -6.93 14.08
N THR A 56 -1.47 -5.97 13.20
CA THR A 56 -2.00 -4.61 13.28
C THR A 56 -2.98 -4.39 12.13
N SER A 57 -4.19 -3.94 12.43
CA SER A 57 -5.21 -3.62 11.42
C SER A 57 -5.37 -2.12 11.25
N VAL A 58 -5.66 -1.68 10.04
CA VAL A 58 -6.02 -0.30 9.68
C VAL A 58 -7.38 -0.34 9.00
N GLU A 59 -8.36 0.33 9.58
CA GLU A 59 -9.74 0.36 9.11
C GLU A 59 -10.05 1.73 8.47
N PHE A 60 -10.39 1.70 7.19
CA PHE A 60 -10.76 2.86 6.38
C PHE A 60 -12.27 3.16 6.49
N GLY A 61 -12.78 4.11 5.70
CA GLY A 61 -14.21 4.43 5.71
C GLY A 61 -15.07 3.20 5.37
N PRO A 62 -16.30 3.07 5.90
CA PRO A 62 -17.14 1.90 5.65
C PRO A 62 -17.46 1.67 4.16
N ASP A 63 -17.43 2.74 3.36
CA ASP A 63 -17.67 2.69 1.90
C ASP A 63 -16.35 2.67 1.09
N GLU A 64 -15.21 2.51 1.76
CA GLU A 64 -13.91 2.46 1.10
C GLU A 64 -13.52 1.03 0.78
N GLN A 65 -13.07 0.84 -0.45
CA GLN A 65 -12.51 -0.41 -0.93
C GLN A 65 -11.06 -0.19 -1.30
N ILE A 66 -10.18 -1.04 -0.77
CA ILE A 66 -8.75 -1.00 -1.09
C ILE A 66 -8.56 -1.42 -2.54
N THR A 67 -7.91 -0.55 -3.30
CA THR A 67 -7.59 -0.74 -4.72
C THR A 67 -6.14 -1.10 -4.92
N SER A 68 -5.23 -0.63 -4.08
CA SER A 68 -3.81 -0.97 -4.16
C SER A 68 -3.11 -0.77 -2.83
N VAL A 69 -2.09 -1.58 -2.57
CA VAL A 69 -1.13 -1.38 -1.48
C VAL A 69 0.27 -1.49 -2.06
N VAL A 70 1.11 -0.50 -1.75
CA VAL A 70 2.52 -0.47 -2.14
C VAL A 70 3.34 -0.28 -0.87
N ALA A 71 4.30 -1.16 -0.62
CA ALA A 71 5.21 -1.05 0.52
C ALA A 71 6.65 -1.02 0.02
N GLY A 72 7.54 -0.33 0.74
CA GLY A 72 8.96 -0.31 0.45
C GLY A 72 9.61 -1.67 0.72
N ASP A 73 9.49 -2.16 1.96
CA ASP A 73 9.99 -3.47 2.38
C ASP A 73 8.86 -4.49 2.48
N THR A 74 8.84 -5.43 1.53
CA THR A 74 7.87 -6.54 1.49
C THR A 74 8.42 -7.84 2.06
N VAL A 75 9.65 -7.84 2.61
CA VAL A 75 10.30 -9.02 3.20
C VAL A 75 10.13 -8.98 4.72
N SER A 76 10.35 -7.82 5.33
CA SER A 76 10.23 -7.63 6.78
C SER A 76 8.80 -7.36 7.27
N PHE A 77 7.85 -7.18 6.34
CA PHE A 77 6.43 -7.00 6.64
C PHE A 77 5.57 -7.86 5.71
N ASN A 78 4.75 -8.72 6.33
CA ASN A 78 3.61 -9.32 5.66
C ASN A 78 2.44 -8.37 5.76
N PHE A 79 1.70 -8.18 4.68
CA PHE A 79 0.52 -7.36 4.70
C PHE A 79 -0.57 -7.93 3.82
N ASP A 80 -1.82 -7.60 4.13
CA ASP A 80 -2.96 -8.13 3.43
C ASP A 80 -4.12 -7.12 3.44
N ALA A 81 -4.83 -7.01 2.33
CA ALA A 81 -6.08 -6.28 2.26
C ALA A 81 -7.22 -7.27 2.43
N ILE A 82 -8.12 -7.04 3.38
CA ILE A 82 -9.24 -7.95 3.63
C ILE A 82 -10.21 -7.84 2.44
N PRO A 83 -10.41 -8.91 1.64
CA PRO A 83 -11.29 -8.86 0.47
C PRO A 83 -12.72 -8.47 0.88
N GLY A 84 -13.35 -7.55 0.15
CA GLY A 84 -14.69 -7.06 0.44
C GLY A 84 -14.80 -6.17 1.69
N GLY A 85 -13.71 -6.01 2.44
CA GLY A 85 -13.64 -5.12 3.59
C GLY A 85 -12.94 -3.80 3.27
N ASN A 86 -13.05 -2.88 4.23
CA ASN A 86 -12.37 -1.59 4.29
C ASN A 86 -11.10 -1.66 5.15
N ALA A 87 -10.52 -2.84 5.34
CA ALA A 87 -9.45 -3.05 6.30
C ALA A 87 -8.18 -3.62 5.66
N PHE A 88 -7.05 -3.08 6.08
CA PHE A 88 -5.71 -3.48 5.72
C PHE A 88 -5.01 -4.02 6.97
N VAL A 89 -4.39 -5.19 6.89
CA VAL A 89 -3.64 -5.77 7.99
C VAL A 89 -2.16 -5.84 7.65
N MET A 90 -1.33 -5.69 8.67
CA MET A 90 0.12 -5.82 8.57
C MET A 90 0.68 -6.59 9.77
N LYS A 91 1.72 -7.37 9.52
CA LYS A 91 2.43 -8.19 10.50
C LYS A 91 3.93 -8.11 10.22
N PRO A 92 4.74 -7.60 11.15
CA PRO A 92 6.19 -7.63 11.00
C PRO A 92 6.71 -9.08 11.13
N THR A 93 7.73 -9.40 10.34
CA THR A 93 8.46 -10.68 10.36
C THR A 93 9.88 -10.52 10.90
N THR A 94 10.42 -9.30 10.89
CA THR A 94 11.76 -8.95 11.38
C THR A 94 11.67 -7.93 12.52
N ALA A 95 12.44 -8.13 13.59
CA ALA A 95 12.49 -7.20 14.71
C ALA A 95 13.21 -5.90 14.34
N GLY A 96 12.70 -4.76 14.80
CA GLY A 96 13.26 -3.43 14.52
C GLY A 96 13.12 -2.97 13.07
N ALA A 97 12.31 -3.65 12.26
CA ALA A 97 12.06 -3.25 10.88
C ALA A 97 11.27 -1.94 10.80
N ALA A 98 11.53 -1.16 9.76
CA ALA A 98 10.77 0.05 9.43
C ALA A 98 10.60 0.16 7.91
N THR A 99 9.44 0.62 7.46
CA THR A 99 9.12 0.82 6.05
C THR A 99 7.99 1.84 5.90
N ASN A 100 7.88 2.40 4.70
CA ASN A 100 6.67 3.09 4.27
C ASN A 100 5.66 2.12 3.63
N ILE A 101 4.37 2.43 3.78
CA ILE A 101 3.26 1.75 3.09
C ILE A 101 2.26 2.79 2.58
N ASN A 102 1.95 2.73 1.28
CA ASN A 102 0.94 3.55 0.64
C ASN A 102 -0.29 2.68 0.33
N VAL A 103 -1.45 3.07 0.84
CA VAL A 103 -2.72 2.40 0.58
C VAL A 103 -3.63 3.32 -0.22
N TYR A 104 -4.09 2.82 -1.35
CA TYR A 104 -5.04 3.51 -2.23
C TYR A 104 -6.40 2.83 -2.10
N THR A 105 -7.45 3.63 -1.94
CA THR A 105 -8.84 3.18 -1.93
C THR A 105 -9.62 3.84 -3.04
N ASN A 106 -10.85 3.37 -3.31
CA ASN A 106 -11.76 4.02 -4.26
C ASN A 106 -12.12 5.49 -3.89
N LYS A 107 -11.80 5.97 -2.68
CA LYS A 107 -12.08 7.34 -2.22
C LYS A 107 -10.83 8.12 -1.86
N ARG A 108 -9.86 7.50 -1.18
CA ARG A 108 -8.76 8.21 -0.50
C ARG A 108 -7.43 7.50 -0.67
N GLN A 109 -6.38 8.24 -0.33
CA GLN A 109 -5.02 7.75 -0.26
C GLN A 109 -4.53 7.90 1.17
N TYR A 110 -3.73 6.93 1.60
CA TYR A 110 -3.17 6.86 2.94
C TYR A 110 -1.67 6.55 2.84
N TYR A 111 -0.87 7.33 3.56
CA TYR A 111 0.57 7.17 3.62
C TYR A 111 0.95 6.80 5.04
N PHE A 112 1.63 5.68 5.20
CA PHE A 112 2.02 5.15 6.50
C PHE A 112 3.53 5.07 6.61
N GLU A 113 4.04 5.49 7.76
CA GLU A 113 5.37 5.13 8.22
C GLU A 113 5.21 4.06 9.30
N VAL A 114 5.67 2.85 9.01
CA VAL A 114 5.45 1.66 9.82
C VAL A 114 6.76 1.24 10.46
N SER A 115 6.75 1.02 11.77
CA SER A 115 7.91 0.47 12.49
C SER A 115 7.50 -0.66 13.42
N GLU A 116 8.37 -1.63 13.62
CA GLU A 116 8.24 -2.66 14.65
C GLU A 116 8.91 -2.18 15.94
N SER A 117 8.20 -2.26 17.06
CA SER A 117 8.76 -2.00 18.38
C SER A 117 8.20 -2.95 19.44
N ARG A 118 9.03 -3.28 20.43
CA ARG A 118 8.60 -4.07 21.60
C ARG A 118 7.79 -3.26 22.62
N ALA A 119 7.90 -1.92 22.58
CA ALA A 119 7.38 -1.03 23.63
C ALA A 119 5.97 -0.51 23.34
N ALA A 120 5.64 -0.33 22.06
CA ALA A 120 4.37 0.22 21.62
C ALA A 120 3.80 -0.61 20.49
N GLN A 121 2.52 -0.95 20.59
CA GLN A 121 1.77 -1.64 19.55
C GLN A 121 0.41 -0.98 19.37
N PHE A 122 0.02 -0.80 18.11
CA PHE A 122 -1.36 -0.54 17.73
C PHE A 122 -1.99 -1.88 17.34
N SER A 123 -3.13 -2.22 17.93
CA SER A 123 -3.91 -3.38 17.49
C SER A 123 -4.76 -3.01 16.29
N VAL A 124 -5.40 -1.84 16.36
CA VAL A 124 -6.28 -1.32 15.31
C VAL A 124 -6.05 0.18 15.18
N VAL A 125 -5.96 0.70 13.96
CA VAL A 125 -5.98 2.13 13.65
C VAL A 125 -7.25 2.43 12.86
N ARG A 126 -8.08 3.34 13.37
CA ARG A 126 -9.33 3.77 12.73
C ARG A 126 -9.24 5.20 12.26
N PHE A 127 -9.80 5.46 11.09
CA PHE A 127 -9.87 6.81 10.55
C PHE A 127 -11.22 7.47 10.79
N THR A 128 -11.19 8.73 11.18
CA THR A 128 -12.36 9.62 11.24
C THR A 128 -12.27 10.66 10.13
N TYR A 129 -13.43 11.10 9.65
CA TYR A 129 -13.54 11.96 8.48
C TYR A 129 -14.34 13.21 8.82
N PRO A 130 -13.72 14.40 8.86
CA PRO A 130 -14.43 15.64 9.08
C PRO A 130 -15.48 15.87 7.99
N ARG A 131 -16.64 16.40 8.37
CA ARG A 131 -17.63 16.87 7.38
C ARG A 131 -16.98 17.95 6.50
N GLY A 132 -17.06 17.79 5.18
CA GLY A 132 -16.45 18.70 4.22
C GLY A 132 -14.99 18.39 3.87
N SER A 133 -14.38 17.35 4.45
CA SER A 133 -13.15 16.77 3.86
C SER A 133 -13.52 16.19 2.50
N GLY A 134 -13.22 16.93 1.43
CA GLY A 134 -13.45 16.46 0.07
C GLY A 134 -12.78 15.09 -0.11
N THR A 135 -13.47 14.17 -0.78
CA THR A 135 -12.83 12.98 -1.33
C THR A 135 -11.84 13.50 -2.37
N PRO A 136 -10.50 13.36 -2.19
CA PRO A 136 -9.59 13.62 -3.31
C PRO A 136 -10.08 12.74 -4.44
N ALA A 137 -10.22 13.29 -5.65
CA ALA A 137 -10.68 12.50 -6.78
C ALA A 137 -9.63 11.42 -7.09
N ASN A 138 -9.76 10.24 -6.49
CA ASN A 138 -8.92 9.12 -6.85
C ASN A 138 -9.42 8.62 -8.21
N ARG A 139 -8.74 9.03 -9.27
CA ARG A 139 -9.03 8.61 -10.64
C ARG A 139 -8.40 7.24 -10.92
N GLN A 140 -8.65 6.22 -10.07
CA GLN A 140 -8.22 4.82 -10.21
C GLN A 140 -8.64 4.02 -8.96
N VAL A 141 -9.15 2.79 -8.95
CA VAL A 141 -9.85 1.93 -9.91
C VAL A 141 -10.98 1.36 -9.05
N ALA A 142 -12.25 1.74 -9.27
CA ALA A 142 -13.34 0.96 -8.68
C ALA A 142 -13.16 -0.49 -9.14
N ARG A 143 -13.38 -1.49 -8.27
CA ARG A 143 -13.29 -2.90 -8.68
C ARG A 143 -14.00 -3.07 -10.02
N GLY A 144 -13.21 -3.33 -11.04
CA GLY A 144 -13.69 -3.37 -12.42
C GLY A 144 -14.39 -4.70 -12.68
N PRO A 145 -15.04 -4.85 -13.84
CA PRO A 145 -15.35 -6.18 -14.34
C PRO A 145 -14.06 -7.01 -14.38
N LEU A 146 -14.16 -8.31 -14.05
CA LEU A 146 -13.01 -9.20 -14.07
C LEU A 146 -12.36 -9.18 -15.47
N ASN A 147 -11.07 -8.92 -15.50
CA ASN A 147 -10.28 -8.91 -16.72
C ASN A 147 -9.44 -10.19 -16.81
N TYR A 148 -9.74 -11.03 -17.80
CA TYR A 148 -9.04 -12.29 -18.06
C TYR A 148 -8.03 -12.19 -19.23
N ASP A 149 -7.78 -10.98 -19.74
CA ASP A 149 -7.02 -10.74 -20.97
C ASP A 149 -5.49 -10.80 -20.74
N TYR A 150 -5.02 -11.94 -20.26
CA TYR A 150 -3.62 -12.22 -19.94
C TYR A 150 -3.11 -13.42 -20.73
N GLY A 151 -1.82 -13.40 -21.07
CA GLY A 151 -1.15 -14.51 -21.74
C GLY A 151 0.32 -14.61 -21.33
N GLY A 152 0.83 -15.84 -21.33
CA GLY A 152 2.22 -16.14 -21.00
C GLY A 152 3.13 -16.11 -22.23
N SER A 153 4.37 -15.64 -22.06
CA SER A 153 5.41 -15.68 -23.09
C SER A 153 5.87 -17.09 -23.42
N VAL A 154 5.81 -17.99 -22.44
CA VAL A 154 6.23 -19.39 -22.54
C VAL A 154 5.35 -20.26 -21.67
N VAL A 155 5.16 -21.53 -22.07
CA VAL A 155 4.46 -22.55 -21.28
C VAL A 155 5.51 -23.44 -20.62
N ASN A 156 5.69 -23.30 -19.31
CA ASN A 156 6.61 -24.10 -18.49
C ASN A 156 6.03 -24.32 -17.09
N SER A 157 6.86 -24.77 -16.14
CA SER A 157 6.45 -25.05 -14.74
C SER A 157 5.99 -23.80 -13.97
N THR A 158 6.40 -22.60 -14.38
CA THR A 158 6.01 -21.33 -13.75
C THR A 158 4.76 -20.71 -14.37
N THR A 159 4.24 -21.27 -15.47
CA THR A 159 3.11 -20.67 -16.17
C THR A 159 1.79 -20.99 -15.45
N PRO A 160 1.03 -19.97 -15.02
CA PRO A 160 -0.31 -20.14 -14.45
C PRO A 160 -1.27 -20.69 -15.51
N THR A 161 -2.26 -21.48 -15.08
CA THR A 161 -3.35 -21.95 -15.93
C THR A 161 -4.37 -20.87 -16.24
N GLU A 162 -4.49 -19.89 -15.36
CA GLU A 162 -5.45 -18.79 -15.48
C GLU A 162 -4.91 -17.57 -14.74
N VAL A 163 -5.06 -16.39 -15.35
CA VAL A 163 -4.71 -15.10 -14.73
C VAL A 163 -5.84 -14.13 -15.01
N TRP A 164 -6.26 -13.44 -13.96
CA TRP A 164 -7.26 -12.38 -14.08
C TRP A 164 -7.02 -11.28 -13.07
N ASP A 165 -7.62 -10.12 -13.28
CA ASP A 165 -7.60 -9.03 -12.31
C ASP A 165 -9.00 -8.46 -12.09
N ASP A 166 -9.22 -7.84 -10.92
CA ASP A 166 -10.46 -7.12 -10.58
C ASP A 166 -10.27 -5.61 -10.57
N GLY A 167 -9.24 -5.11 -11.25
CA GLY A 167 -8.81 -3.71 -11.22
C GLY A 167 -8.03 -3.30 -9.98
N ALA A 168 -7.97 -4.14 -8.94
CA ALA A 168 -7.25 -3.88 -7.70
C ALA A 168 -6.18 -4.95 -7.40
N PHE A 169 -6.53 -6.21 -7.58
CA PHE A 169 -5.67 -7.37 -7.37
C PHE A 169 -5.57 -8.17 -8.65
N THR A 170 -4.41 -8.80 -8.85
CA THR A 170 -4.22 -9.82 -9.89
C THR A 170 -4.20 -11.19 -9.23
N TYR A 171 -4.89 -12.14 -9.84
CA TYR A 171 -5.09 -13.49 -9.34
C TYR A 171 -4.43 -14.47 -10.31
N PHE A 172 -3.64 -15.39 -9.77
CA PHE A 172 -2.91 -16.41 -10.53
C PHE A 172 -3.37 -17.78 -10.05
N ARG A 173 -3.88 -18.60 -10.96
CA ARG A 173 -4.18 -20.02 -10.68
C ARG A 173 -3.06 -20.86 -11.28
N PHE A 174 -2.43 -21.67 -10.46
CA PHE A 174 -1.40 -22.62 -10.88
C PHE A 174 -1.96 -24.04 -10.98
N ARG A 175 -1.22 -24.93 -11.66
CA ARG A 175 -1.55 -26.36 -11.70
C ARG A 175 -1.54 -26.94 -10.29
N ARG A 176 -2.47 -27.85 -9.98
CA ARG A 176 -2.49 -28.55 -8.70
C ARG A 176 -1.15 -29.28 -8.48
N ASN A 177 -0.56 -29.14 -7.30
CA ASN A 177 0.74 -29.71 -6.90
C ASN A 177 1.99 -29.17 -7.64
N GLY A 178 1.89 -28.07 -8.38
CA GLY A 178 3.06 -27.35 -8.88
C GLY A 178 3.75 -26.55 -7.77
N GLU A 179 5.07 -26.38 -7.86
CA GLU A 179 5.78 -25.45 -6.99
C GLU A 179 5.33 -24.00 -7.26
N MET A 180 5.29 -23.19 -6.20
CA MET A 180 4.86 -21.80 -6.28
C MET A 180 6.00 -20.90 -6.76
N PRO A 181 5.91 -20.26 -7.94
CA PRO A 181 6.93 -19.31 -8.37
C PRO A 181 6.88 -18.03 -7.54
N ALA A 182 8.01 -17.34 -7.44
CA ALA A 182 8.06 -15.96 -7.00
C ALA A 182 7.46 -15.05 -8.08
N ILE A 183 6.53 -14.17 -7.70
CA ILE A 183 5.82 -13.27 -8.62
C ILE A 183 6.38 -11.86 -8.43
N PHE A 184 6.76 -11.22 -9.53
CA PHE A 184 7.27 -9.86 -9.58
C PHE A 184 6.39 -8.99 -10.46
N LYS A 185 6.14 -7.76 -10.02
CA LYS A 185 5.46 -6.75 -10.82
C LYS A 185 6.47 -6.04 -11.71
N VAL A 186 6.16 -5.85 -12.98
CA VAL A 186 6.99 -5.02 -13.87
C VAL A 186 6.34 -3.66 -14.08
N THR A 187 7.02 -2.59 -13.66
CA THR A 187 6.59 -1.21 -13.88
C THR A 187 7.69 -0.44 -14.61
N ALA A 188 7.36 0.17 -15.76
CA ALA A 188 8.33 0.91 -16.58
C ALA A 188 9.63 0.12 -16.87
N GLY A 189 9.50 -1.20 -17.12
CA GLY A 189 10.63 -2.09 -17.42
C GLY A 189 11.46 -2.52 -16.20
N ARG A 190 11.07 -2.12 -14.98
CA ARG A 190 11.72 -2.57 -13.74
C ARG A 190 10.83 -3.53 -12.96
N GLU A 191 11.44 -4.58 -12.43
CA GLU A 191 10.80 -5.53 -11.53
C GLU A 191 10.77 -5.00 -10.10
N SER A 192 9.65 -5.21 -9.42
CA SER A 192 9.50 -4.97 -7.99
C SER A 192 8.87 -6.19 -7.32
N THR A 193 9.33 -6.51 -6.11
CA THR A 193 8.66 -7.49 -5.27
C THR A 193 7.25 -7.03 -4.97
N VAL A 194 6.36 -8.00 -4.84
CA VAL A 194 4.97 -7.78 -4.49
C VAL A 194 4.59 -8.76 -3.42
N ASN A 195 3.65 -8.34 -2.58
CA ASN A 195 3.04 -9.25 -1.64
C ASN A 195 2.05 -10.16 -2.39
N SER A 196 2.21 -11.46 -2.17
CA SER A 196 1.36 -12.50 -2.71
C SER A 196 0.83 -13.38 -1.58
N GLN A 197 -0.43 -13.80 -1.68
CA GLN A 197 -1.05 -14.69 -0.71
C GLN A 197 -1.82 -15.79 -1.43
N THR A 198 -1.60 -17.03 -1.01
CA THR A 198 -2.36 -18.19 -1.51
C THR A 198 -3.68 -18.30 -0.76
N MET A 199 -4.78 -18.29 -1.50
CA MET A 199 -6.14 -18.48 -0.98
C MET A 199 -6.46 -19.97 -0.72
N PRO A 200 -7.50 -20.28 0.08
CA PRO A 200 -7.89 -21.67 0.36
C PRO A 200 -8.23 -22.52 -0.86
N ASP A 201 -8.64 -21.90 -1.98
CA ASP A 201 -8.93 -22.56 -3.24
C ASP A 201 -7.68 -22.78 -4.13
N GLY A 202 -6.50 -22.40 -3.65
CA GLY A 202 -5.22 -22.52 -4.35
C GLY A 202 -4.90 -21.37 -5.30
N VAL A 203 -5.74 -20.34 -5.38
CA VAL A 203 -5.48 -19.14 -6.18
C VAL A 203 -4.52 -18.22 -5.44
N VAL A 204 -3.50 -17.72 -6.12
CA VAL A 204 -2.57 -16.72 -5.56
C VAL A 204 -3.08 -15.34 -5.89
N ARG A 205 -3.38 -14.57 -4.86
CA ARG A 205 -3.72 -13.16 -4.98
C ARG A 205 -2.47 -12.32 -4.80
N VAL A 206 -2.29 -11.38 -5.71
CA VAL A 206 -1.18 -10.42 -5.71
C VAL A 206 -1.75 -9.02 -5.69
N THR A 207 -1.15 -8.16 -4.88
CA THR A 207 -1.58 -6.78 -4.77
C THR A 207 -1.26 -5.98 -6.04
N GLY A 208 -2.27 -5.27 -6.55
CA GLY A 208 -2.15 -4.39 -7.70
C GLY A 208 -2.42 -5.08 -9.04
N VAL A 209 -2.46 -4.23 -10.07
CA VAL A 209 -2.58 -4.62 -11.48
C VAL A 209 -1.32 -4.15 -12.21
N SER A 210 -0.87 -4.95 -13.20
CA SER A 210 0.32 -4.67 -14.00
C SER A 210 0.12 -5.10 -15.44
N PRO A 211 0.64 -4.33 -16.43
CA PRO A 211 0.71 -4.76 -17.82
C PRO A 211 1.58 -6.02 -18.00
N PHE A 212 2.60 -6.18 -17.16
CA PHE A 212 3.51 -7.33 -17.19
C PHE A 212 3.84 -7.81 -15.78
N TRP A 213 3.96 -9.13 -15.64
CA TRP A 213 4.39 -9.85 -14.46
C TRP A 213 5.52 -10.80 -14.84
N VAL A 214 6.51 -10.96 -13.98
CA VAL A 214 7.60 -11.94 -14.13
C VAL A 214 7.46 -12.99 -13.04
N LEU A 215 7.48 -14.26 -13.43
CA LEU A 215 7.37 -15.39 -12.53
C LEU A 215 8.69 -16.18 -12.59
N ARG A 216 9.26 -16.50 -11.42
CA ARG A 216 10.53 -17.23 -11.32
C ARG A 216 10.44 -18.44 -10.40
N LEU A 217 11.03 -19.54 -10.82
CA LEU A 217 11.20 -20.76 -10.02
C LEU A 217 12.54 -21.42 -10.38
N GLY A 218 13.52 -21.33 -9.48
CA GLY A 218 14.90 -21.74 -9.77
C GLY A 218 15.46 -20.94 -10.95
N GLU A 219 15.90 -21.65 -12.00
CA GLU A 219 16.40 -21.06 -13.25
C GLU A 219 15.28 -20.82 -14.28
N THR A 220 14.04 -21.20 -13.99
CA THR A 220 12.91 -21.04 -14.91
C THR A 220 12.27 -19.68 -14.73
N GLU A 221 12.11 -18.95 -15.84
CA GLU A 221 11.39 -17.68 -15.89
C GLU A 221 10.23 -17.76 -16.89
N SER A 222 9.13 -17.09 -16.58
CA SER A 222 8.08 -16.77 -17.54
C SER A 222 7.54 -15.35 -17.34
N THR A 223 7.06 -14.74 -18.41
CA THR A 223 6.44 -13.42 -18.38
C THR A 223 4.96 -13.57 -18.67
N ILE A 224 4.11 -12.98 -17.84
CA ILE A 224 2.67 -12.87 -18.08
C ILE A 224 2.37 -11.43 -18.47
N GLY A 225 1.88 -11.23 -19.69
CA GLY A 225 1.51 -9.92 -20.21
C GLY A 225 -0.01 -9.78 -20.34
N MET A 226 -0.54 -8.58 -20.12
CA MET A 226 -1.87 -8.23 -20.60
C MET A 226 -1.86 -8.20 -22.13
N MET A 227 -2.80 -8.85 -22.80
CA MET A 227 -2.76 -8.97 -24.27
C MET A 227 -2.86 -7.62 -24.96
N LYS A 228 -3.63 -6.67 -24.42
CA LYS A 228 -3.63 -5.28 -24.90
C LYS A 228 -2.27 -4.61 -24.83
N ALA A 229 -1.47 -4.89 -23.80
CA ALA A 229 -0.13 -4.34 -23.66
C ALA A 229 0.87 -5.01 -24.61
N VAL A 230 0.77 -6.32 -24.79
CA VAL A 230 1.63 -7.09 -25.72
C VAL A 230 1.47 -6.60 -27.17
N ARG A 231 0.23 -6.28 -27.59
CA ARG A 231 -0.04 -5.79 -28.95
C ARG A 231 0.52 -4.39 -29.26
N LEU A 232 0.90 -3.62 -28.24
CA LEU A 232 1.45 -2.26 -28.42
C LEU A 232 2.99 -2.25 -28.55
N VAL A 233 3.64 -3.40 -28.35
CA VAL A 233 5.10 -3.55 -28.39
C VAL A 233 5.55 -4.25 -29.70
N GLN A 234 4.62 -4.55 -30.61
CA GLN A 234 4.89 -5.10 -31.95
C GLN A 234 4.98 -4.02 -33.02
#